data_AF-A0A1D7Y024-F1
#
_entry.id   AF-A0A1D7Y024-F1
#
_cell.length_a   1.000
_cell.length_b   1.000
_cell.length_c   1.000
_cell.angle_alpha   90.00
_cell.angle_beta   90.00
_cell.angle_gamma   90.00
#
_symmetry.space_group_name_H-M   'P 1'
#
loop_
_entity.id
_entity.type
_entity.pdbx_description
1 polymer ?
#
loop_
_entity_poly.entity_id
_entity_poly.type
_entity_poly.pdbx_seq_one_letter_code
_entity_poly.pdbx_strand_id
1 'polypeptide(L)'
;MATEKLVTVKKRVSKLVKKVPTLVLVDVKTDGTLAASLKIIETLKKQGVSYFEVQYPTTGTKRTFKKLISGKSYEIKSTGI
;
A
#
# COMPACT_ATOMS: atom_id res chain seq x y z
N MET A 1 9.12 26.24 -1.71
CA MET A 1 8.27 25.29 -0.95
C MET A 1 8.30 23.98 -1.71
N ALA A 2 8.89 22.91 -1.16
CA ALA A 2 9.03 21.65 -1.86
C ALA A 2 7.66 20.97 -1.98
N THR A 3 7.11 20.91 -3.19
CA THR A 3 5.91 20.15 -3.53
C THR A 3 6.06 18.74 -3.00
N GLU A 4 5.25 18.37 -2.00
CA GLU A 4 5.31 17.04 -1.38
C GLU A 4 5.08 15.97 -2.45
N LYS A 5 6.09 15.12 -2.61
CA LYS A 5 6.19 14.18 -3.72
C LYS A 5 5.18 13.05 -3.57
N LEU A 6 4.42 12.83 -4.64
CA LEU A 6 3.53 11.72 -4.97
C LEU A 6 3.78 10.43 -4.14
N VAL A 7 2.92 10.12 -3.17
CA VAL A 7 2.97 8.83 -2.47
C VAL A 7 2.26 7.77 -3.32
N THR A 8 2.99 6.71 -3.68
CA THR A 8 2.43 5.59 -4.44
C THR A 8 1.95 4.52 -3.48
N VAL A 9 0.71 4.07 -3.64
CA VAL A 9 0.13 2.99 -2.83
C VAL A 9 -0.21 1.82 -3.74
N LYS A 10 0.26 0.62 -3.40
CA LYS A 10 -0.06 -0.62 -4.11
C LYS A 10 -0.75 -1.59 -3.17
N LYS A 11 -1.84 -2.22 -3.59
CA LYS A 11 -2.51 -3.25 -2.79
C LYS A 11 -2.38 -4.63 -3.43
N ARG A 12 -2.34 -5.67 -2.62
CA ARG A 12 -2.38 -7.05 -3.11
C ARG A 12 -3.82 -7.47 -3.37
N VAL A 13 -4.07 -8.00 -4.56
CA VAL A 13 -5.37 -8.54 -4.98
C VAL A 13 -5.17 -9.92 -5.60
N SER A 14 -6.18 -10.77 -5.50
CA SER A 14 -6.26 -12.00 -6.28
C SER A 14 -6.83 -11.66 -7.65
N LYS A 15 -6.09 -11.96 -8.72
CA LYS A 15 -6.57 -11.88 -10.10
C LYS A 15 -6.43 -13.22 -10.79
N LEU A 16 -7.35 -13.54 -11.68
CA LEU A 16 -7.21 -14.70 -12.56
C LEU A 16 -6.18 -14.37 -13.64
N VAL A 17 -5.03 -15.06 -13.64
CA VAL A 17 -4.02 -14.97 -14.70
C VAL A 17 -3.93 -16.33 -15.35
N LYS A 18 -4.25 -16.42 -16.66
CA LYS A 18 -4.32 -17.69 -17.40
C LYS A 18 -5.14 -18.78 -16.67
N LYS A 19 -6.32 -18.41 -16.16
CA LYS A 19 -7.23 -19.29 -15.38
C LYS A 19 -6.74 -19.70 -13.99
N VAL A 20 -5.62 -19.17 -13.50
CA VAL A 20 -5.08 -19.45 -12.15
C VAL A 20 -5.23 -18.23 -11.25
N PRO A 21 -5.82 -18.35 -10.04
CA PRO A 21 -5.84 -17.28 -9.04
C PRO A 21 -4.41 -16.92 -8.62
N THR A 22 -3.96 -15.73 -8.98
CA THR A 22 -2.61 -15.25 -8.72
C THR A 22 -2.67 -13.96 -7.91
N LEU A 23 -1.88 -13.88 -6.86
CA LEU A 23 -1.76 -12.68 -6.04
C LEU A 23 -0.84 -11.67 -6.73
N VAL A 24 -1.40 -10.52 -7.11
CA VAL A 24 -0.65 -9.45 -7.79
C VAL A 24 -0.79 -8.13 -7.04
N LEU A 25 0.22 -7.27 -7.18
CA LEU A 25 0.15 -5.90 -6.69
C LEU A 25 -0.47 -5.01 -7.76
N VAL A 26 -1.43 -4.18 -7.35
CA VAL A 26 -2.07 -3.19 -8.23
C VAL A 26 -1.94 -1.81 -7.61
N ASP A 27 -1.63 -0.83 -8.43
CA ASP A 27 -1.62 0.57 -8.03
C ASP A 27 -3.02 1.02 -7.61
N VAL A 28 -3.07 1.67 -6.46
CA VAL A 28 -4.26 2.35 -5.96
C VAL A 28 -4.13 3.79 -6.44
N LYS A 29 -5.07 4.21 -7.29
CA LYS A 29 -5.12 5.60 -7.76
C LYS A 29 -5.25 6.54 -6.55
N THR A 30 -4.32 7.47 -6.44
CA THR A 30 -4.37 8.58 -5.48
C THR A 30 -4.21 9.87 -6.26
N ASP A 31 -4.72 10.98 -5.74
CA ASP A 31 -4.58 12.30 -6.37
C ASP A 31 -3.16 12.88 -6.19
N GLY A 32 -2.19 12.04 -5.85
CA GLY A 32 -0.79 12.42 -5.67
C GLY A 32 -0.47 13.16 -4.37
N THR A 33 -1.48 13.55 -3.59
CA THR A 33 -1.27 14.27 -2.32
C THR A 33 -0.98 13.32 -1.16
N LEU A 34 -0.20 13.78 -0.18
CA LEU A 34 0.08 13.04 1.05
C LEU A 34 -1.22 12.73 1.81
N ALA A 35 -2.10 13.72 1.94
CA ALA A 35 -3.38 13.58 2.63
C ALA A 35 -4.29 12.51 2.00
N ALA A 36 -4.40 12.49 0.66
CA ALA A 36 -5.17 11.45 -0.03
C ALA A 36 -4.57 10.07 0.19
N SER A 37 -3.24 9.96 0.16
CA SER A 37 -2.55 8.70 0.36
C SER A 37 -2.70 8.16 1.79
N LEU A 38 -2.69 9.02 2.80
CA LEU A 38 -2.99 8.66 4.19
C LEU A 38 -4.44 8.15 4.33
N LYS A 39 -5.42 8.84 3.76
CA LYS A 39 -6.83 8.39 3.74
C LYS A 39 -7.01 7.03 3.06
N ILE A 40 -6.29 6.80 1.96
CA ILE A 40 -6.29 5.51 1.25
C ILE A 40 -5.71 4.42 2.14
N ILE A 41 -4.59 4.66 2.82
CA ILE A 41 -3.98 3.69 3.75
C ILE A 41 -4.94 3.32 4.88
N GLU A 42 -5.63 4.29 5.47
CA GLU A 42 -6.65 4.04 6.49
C GLU A 42 -7.82 3.21 5.94
N THR A 43 -8.29 3.54 4.73
CA THR A 43 -9.34 2.80 4.05
C THR A 43 -8.93 1.35 3.82
N LEU A 44 -7.72 1.08 3.35
CA LEU A 44 -7.20 -0.27 3.13
C LEU A 44 -7.10 -1.07 4.44
N LYS A 45 -6.72 -0.41 5.55
CA LYS A 45 -6.71 -1.04 6.88
C LYS A 45 -8.11 -1.41 7.34
N LYS A 46 -9.10 -0.50 7.18
CA LYS A 46 -10.52 -0.72 7.52
C LYS A 46 -11.14 -1.83 6.69
N GLN A 47 -10.82 -1.89 5.40
CA GLN A 47 -11.22 -2.97 4.49
C GLN A 47 -10.54 -4.31 4.84
N GLY A 48 -9.57 -4.30 5.74
CA GLY A 48 -8.90 -5.52 6.20
C GLY A 48 -8.01 -6.16 5.14
N VAL A 49 -7.49 -5.37 4.20
CA VAL A 49 -6.62 -5.84 3.10
C VAL A 49 -5.39 -6.54 3.67
N SER A 50 -5.17 -7.79 3.26
CA SER A 50 -4.11 -8.63 3.85
C SER A 50 -2.69 -8.10 3.60
N TYR A 51 -2.48 -7.34 2.53
CA TYR A 51 -1.17 -6.79 2.17
C TYR A 51 -1.27 -5.55 1.28
N PHE A 52 -0.52 -4.51 1.62
CA PHE A 52 -0.31 -3.35 0.76
C PHE A 52 1.04 -2.69 1.00
N GLU A 53 1.52 -1.94 0.02
CA GLU A 53 2.81 -1.24 0.01
C GLU A 53 2.58 0.25 -0.21
N VAL A 54 3.42 1.07 0.41
CA VAL A 54 3.40 2.52 0.31
C VAL A 54 4.82 2.98 0.03
N GLN A 55 5.02 3.73 -1.04
CA GLN A 55 6.31 4.29 -1.40
C GLN A 55 6.29 5.81 -1.20
N TYR A 56 7.24 6.29 -0.42
CA TYR A 56 7.48 7.70 -0.11
C TYR A 56 8.70 8.16 -0.90
N PRO A 57 8.53 8.79 -2.08
CA PRO A 57 9.66 9.24 -2.90
C PRO A 57 10.39 10.46 -2.34
N THR A 58 9.80 11.18 -1.37
CA THR A 58 10.49 12.24 -0.62
C THR A 58 11.63 11.70 0.21
N THR A 59 11.43 10.57 0.88
CA THR A 59 12.41 9.96 1.79
C THR A 59 13.08 8.72 1.22
N GLY A 60 12.79 8.36 -0.04
CA GLY A 60 13.25 7.11 -0.64
C GLY A 60 12.82 5.88 0.15
N THR A 61 11.70 5.94 0.88
CA THR A 61 11.32 4.85 1.80
C THR A 61 10.14 4.07 1.25
N LYS A 62 10.24 2.74 1.25
CA LYS A 62 9.11 1.84 1.03
C LYS A 62 8.63 1.28 2.36
N ARG A 63 7.34 1.42 2.66
CA ARG A 63 6.67 0.78 3.79
C ARG A 63 5.76 -0.33 3.30
N THR A 64 5.88 -1.49 3.91
CA THR A 64 5.07 -2.67 3.60
C THR A 64 4.20 -2.99 4.80
N PHE A 65 2.90 -3.18 4.56
CA PHE A 65 1.92 -3.52 5.57
C PHE A 65 1.39 -4.92 5.29
N LYS A 66 1.66 -5.86 6.20
CA LYS A 66 1.16 -7.25 6.12
C LYS A 66 0.27 -7.52 7.31
N LYS A 67 -0.99 -7.88 7.07
CA LYS A 67 -1.93 -8.24 8.12
C LYS A 67 -1.44 -9.51 8.83
N LEU A 68 -1.41 -9.48 10.15
CA LEU A 68 -1.04 -10.61 10.99
C LEU A 68 -2.19 -11.62 11.08
N ILE A 69 -1.87 -12.85 11.47
CA ILE A 69 -2.82 -13.97 11.59
C ILE A 69 -3.95 -13.64 12.59
N SER A 70 -3.66 -12.84 13.61
CA SER A 70 -4.66 -12.35 14.58
C SER A 70 -5.72 -11.42 13.97
N GLY A 71 -5.55 -10.98 12.72
CA GLY A 71 -6.51 -10.18 11.96
C GLY A 71 -6.66 -8.72 12.42
N LYS A 72 -6.15 -8.38 13.61
CA LYS A 72 -6.29 -7.05 14.25
C LYS A 72 -5.09 -6.12 14.02
N SER A 73 -3.94 -6.68 13.65
CA SER A 73 -2.68 -5.95 13.59
C SER A 73 -1.99 -6.14 12.25
N TYR A 74 -1.14 -5.18 11.90
CA TYR A 74 -0.28 -5.23 10.72
C TYR A 74 1.18 -5.26 11.17
N GLU A 75 1.96 -6.16 10.58
CA GLU A 75 3.41 -6.03 10.54
C GLU A 75 3.76 -4.90 9.57
N ILE A 76 4.53 -3.92 10.04
CA ILE A 76 5.00 -2.79 9.23
C ILE A 76 6.51 -2.93 9.06
N LYS A 77 6.96 -3.08 7.81
CA LYS A 77 8.39 -3.10 7.45
C LYS A 77 8.72 -1.88 6.63
N SER A 78 9.77 -1.16 7.03
CA SER A 78 10.30 -0.03 6.29
C SER A 78 11.63 -0.42 5.67
N THR A 79 11.80 -0.14 4.39
CA THR A 79 13.05 -0.38 3.65
C THR A 79 13.44 0.92 2.95
N GLY A 80 14.67 1.35 3.16
CA GLY A 80 15.27 2.42 2.37
C GLY A 80 15.57 1.92 0.96
N ILE A 81 15.33 2.78 -0.03
CA ILE A 81 15.61 2.55 -1.45
C ILE A 81 16.82 3.40 -1.82
#